data_AF-A0A7C3CIA1-F1
#
_entry.id   AF-A0A7C3CIA1-F1
#
_cell.length_a   1.000
_cell.length_b   1.000
_cell.length_c   1.000
_cell.angle_alpha   90.00
_cell.angle_beta   90.00
_cell.angle_gamma   90.00
#
_symmetry.space_group_name_H-M   'P 1'
#
loop_
_entity.id
_entity.type
_entity.pdbx_description
1 polymer ?
#
loop_
_entity_poly.entity_id
_entity_poly.type
_entity_poly.pdbx_seq_one_letter_code
_entity_poly.pdbx_strand_id
1 'polypeptide(L)' 'TINAAHALGLGDTIGSIEVGKSADFLILNTDDYRNLTYLLGGNLISKTFVAGLQSSTVTR' A
#
# COMPACT_ATOMS: atom_id res chain seq x y z
N THR A 1 0.10 1.86 -6.59
CA THR A 1 1.09 0.84 -7.01
C THR A 1 1.64 1.23 -8.39
N ILE A 2 2.68 0.54 -8.88
CA ILE A 2 3.57 1.05 -9.94
C ILE A 2 2.84 1.30 -11.28
N ASN A 3 1.97 0.38 -11.70
CA ASN A 3 1.22 0.52 -12.94
C ASN A 3 0.26 1.72 -12.89
N ALA A 4 -0.45 1.89 -11.77
CA ALA A 4 -1.33 3.04 -11.57
C ALA A 4 -0.55 4.36 -11.52
N ALA A 5 0.64 4.37 -10.92
CA ALA A 5 1.50 5.54 -10.87
C ALA A 5 1.97 5.95 -12.28
N HIS A 6 2.43 4.99 -13.10
CA HIS A 6 2.81 5.27 -14.49
C HIS A 6 1.62 5.74 -15.35
N ALA A 7 0.43 5.16 -15.17
CA ALA A 7 -0.77 5.62 -15.88
C ALA A 7 -1.11 7.10 -15.60
N LEU A 8 -0.68 7.63 -14.45
CA LEU A 8 -0.84 9.03 -14.05
C LEU A 8 0.41 9.89 -14.31
N GLY A 9 1.48 9.34 -14.90
CA GLY A 9 2.74 10.06 -15.09
C GLY A 9 3.54 10.30 -13.80
N LEU A 10 3.25 9.57 -12.73
CA LEU A 10 3.85 9.72 -11.39
C LEU A 10 4.75 8.54 -10.99
N GLY A 11 5.15 7.69 -11.94
CA GLY A 11 5.94 6.48 -11.66
C GLY A 11 7.28 6.72 -10.95
N ASP A 12 7.87 7.90 -11.17
CA ASP A 12 9.14 8.31 -10.55
C ASP A 12 8.98 8.82 -9.11
N THR A 13 7.75 9.12 -8.67
CA THR A 13 7.49 9.74 -7.37
C THR A 13 6.66 8.88 -6.43
N ILE A 14 5.79 8.00 -6.93
CA ILE A 14 4.90 7.15 -6.13
C ILE A 14 4.75 5.73 -6.68
N GLY A 15 4.07 4.87 -5.92
CA GLY A 15 3.55 3.59 -6.40
C GLY A 15 4.52 2.40 -6.30
N SER A 16 5.73 2.61 -5.79
CA SER A 16 6.75 1.59 -5.55
C SER A 16 7.51 1.92 -4.26
N ILE A 17 8.13 0.92 -3.65
CA ILE A 17 8.94 1.08 -2.43
C ILE A 17 10.39 1.29 -2.86
N GLU A 18 10.77 2.55 -3.04
CA GLU A 18 12.10 2.97 -3.46
C GLU A 18 12.50 4.24 -2.72
N VAL A 19 13.80 4.40 -2.46
CA VAL A 19 14.32 5.61 -1.79
C VAL A 19 14.03 6.84 -2.66
N GLY A 20 13.52 7.89 -2.03
CA GLY A 20 13.17 9.15 -2.71
C GLY A 20 11.72 9.24 -3.19
N LYS A 21 10.96 8.12 -3.18
CA LYS A 21 9.52 8.11 -3.48
C LYS A 21 8.68 8.32 -2.21
N SER A 22 7.40 8.70 -2.40
CA SER A 22 6.45 8.86 -1.30
C SER A 22 6.30 7.55 -0.50
N ALA A 23 6.29 7.68 0.83
CA ALA A 23 6.13 6.56 1.75
C ALA A 23 4.64 6.18 1.94
N ASP A 24 4.03 5.72 0.85
CA ASP A 24 2.65 5.23 0.78
C ASP A 24 2.65 3.69 0.75
N PHE A 25 2.37 3.04 1.88
CA PHE A 25 2.40 1.58 1.98
C PHE A 25 1.46 1.02 3.05
N LEU A 26 1.23 -0.29 2.97
CA LEU A 26 0.42 -1.05 3.92
C LEU A 26 1.31 -2.06 4.65
N ILE A 27 1.03 -2.27 5.94
CA ILE A 27 1.48 -3.45 6.68
C ILE A 27 0.31 -4.42 6.72
N LEU A 28 0.52 -5.65 6.27
CA LEU A 28 -0.52 -6.67 6.22
C LEU A 28 -0.35 -7.68 7.36
N ASN A 29 -1.45 -8.17 7.91
CA ASN A 29 -1.50 -9.27 8.89
C ASN A 29 -1.64 -10.61 8.16
N THR A 30 -0.61 -10.98 7.42
CA THR A 30 -0.54 -12.22 6.63
C THR A 30 0.93 -12.54 6.34
N ASP A 31 1.27 -13.82 6.30
CA ASP A 31 2.61 -14.29 5.94
C ASP A 31 2.84 -14.31 4.41
N ASP A 32 1.77 -14.13 3.63
CA ASP A 32 1.80 -14.13 2.17
C ASP A 32 1.00 -12.94 1.60
N TYR A 33 1.67 -12.07 0.83
CA TYR A 33 1.03 -10.90 0.22
C TYR A 33 -0.03 -11.28 -0.81
N ARG A 34 0.06 -12.48 -1.40
CA ARG A 34 -0.92 -12.97 -2.40
C ARG A 34 -2.31 -13.15 -1.80
N ASN A 35 -2.40 -13.29 -0.48
CA ASN A 35 -3.68 -13.31 0.23
C ASN A 35 -4.49 -12.02 0.02
N LEU A 36 -3.84 -10.88 -0.25
CA LEU A 36 -4.53 -9.62 -0.58
C LEU A 36 -5.41 -9.74 -1.83
N THR A 37 -5.01 -10.56 -2.80
CA THR A 37 -5.75 -10.78 -4.04
C THR A 37 -6.68 -11.98 -3.99
N TYR A 38 -6.37 -12.99 -3.15
CA TYR A 38 -7.12 -14.25 -3.10
C TYR A 38 -8.19 -14.30 -2.01
N LEU A 39 -7.96 -13.68 -0.85
CA LEU A 39 -8.93 -13.64 0.23
C LEU A 39 -9.83 -12.42 0.06
N LEU A 40 -11.01 -12.66 -0.51
CA LEU A 40 -12.05 -11.64 -0.64
C LEU A 40 -12.91 -11.59 0.64
N GLY A 41 -13.29 -10.38 1.05
CA GLY A 41 -14.25 -10.16 2.15
C GLY A 41 -13.67 -10.07 3.56
N GLY A 42 -12.34 -10.20 3.74
CA GLY A 42 -11.65 -9.95 4.99
C GLY A 42 -10.77 -8.70 4.94
N ASN A 43 -10.52 -8.06 6.09
CA ASN A 43 -9.51 -7.01 6.19
C ASN A 43 -8.17 -7.60 6.67
N LEU A 44 -7.18 -7.63 5.77
CA LEU A 44 -5.81 -8.06 6.08
C LEU A 44 -4.89 -6.90 6.46
N ILE A 45 -5.37 -5.66 6.45
CA ILE A 45 -4.53 -4.48 6.71
C ILE A 45 -4.34 -4.31 8.22
N SER A 46 -3.10 -4.36 8.66
CA SER A 46 -2.71 -4.05 10.05
C SER A 46 -2.46 -2.55 10.23
N LYS A 47 -1.75 -1.91 9.30
CA LYS A 47 -1.44 -0.48 9.34
C LYS A 47 -1.40 0.11 7.94
N THR A 48 -1.73 1.39 7.86
CA THR A 48 -1.67 2.18 6.63
C THR A 48 -0.76 3.38 6.86
N PHE A 49 0.13 3.65 5.90
CA PHE A 49 0.99 4.82 5.89
C PHE A 49 0.71 5.63 4.63
N VAL A 50 0.55 6.94 4.79
CA VAL A 50 0.37 7.91 3.70
C VAL A 50 1.35 9.05 3.89
N ALA A 51 2.19 9.31 2.90
CA ALA A 51 3.29 10.27 2.96
C ALA A 51 4.17 10.10 4.22
N GLY A 52 4.38 8.85 4.65
CA GLY A 52 5.17 8.51 5.84
C GLY A 52 4.43 8.65 7.18
N LEU A 53 3.18 9.12 7.18
CA LEU A 53 2.36 9.24 8.38
C LEU A 53 1.46 8.02 8.53
N GLN A 54 1.45 7.42 9.72
CA GLN A 54 0.53 6.33 10.03
C GLN A 54 -0.90 6.88 10.11
N SER A 55 -1.80 6.34 9.29
CA SER A 55 -3.23 6.67 9.36
C SER A 55 -3.87 5.98 10.57
N SER A 56 -4.70 6.72 11.30
CA SER A 56 -5.48 6.20 12.44
C SER A 56 -6.74 5.44 12.01
N THR A 57 -7.09 5.47 10.72
CA THR A 57 -8.31 4.85 10.21
C THR A 57 -8.07 3.35 10.01
N VAL A 58 -8.38 2.56 11.03
CA VAL A 58 -8.54 1.11 10.90
C VAL A 58 -9.96 0.85 10.39
N THR A 59 -10.09 0.48 9.12
CA THR A 59 -11.37 0.04 8.56
C THR A 59 -11.76 -1.27 9.24
N ARG A 60 -12.70 -1.22 10.19
CA ARG A 60 -13.28 -2.42 10.81
C ARG A 60 -14.13 -3.19 9.81
#